data_AF-A0A924HCW5-F1
#
_entry.id   AF-A0A924HCW5-F1
#
_cell.length_a   1.000
_cell.length_b   1.000
_cell.length_c   1.000
_cell.angle_alpha   90.00
_cell.angle_beta   90.00
_cell.angle_gamma   90.00
#
_symmetry.space_group_name_H-M   'P 1'
#
loop_
_entity.id
_entity.type
_entity.pdbx_description
1 polymer ?
#
loop_
_entity_poly.entity_id
_entity_poly.type
_entity_poly.pdbx_seq_one_letter_code
_entity_poly.pdbx_strand_id
1 'polypeptide(L)'
;MKKTRTVALPSPVSSPLHYRMEILSANAHLFRVTLTVSQPAARQIVSLPVWIPGSYLVREFSKNLQNLTARQGTRTPVSVEQLDKCTWKINCKPGKPLTVA
;
A
#
# COMPACT_ATOMS: atom_id res chain seq x y z
N MET A 1 -7.71 50.43 -2.66
CA MET A 1 -8.45 49.15 -2.75
C MET A 1 -7.49 48.05 -3.21
N LYS A 2 -6.99 47.19 -2.30
CA LYS A 2 -6.09 46.07 -2.64
C LYS A 2 -6.90 44.77 -2.55
N LYS A 3 -7.23 44.16 -3.69
CA LYS A 3 -7.89 42.85 -3.73
C LYS A 3 -6.85 41.78 -3.43
N THR A 4 -6.85 41.26 -2.21
CA THR A 4 -6.06 40.09 -1.83
C THR A 4 -6.70 38.87 -2.51
N ARG A 5 -6.00 38.27 -3.46
CA ARG A 5 -6.45 37.09 -4.19
C ARG A 5 -6.07 35.87 -3.36
N THR A 6 -7.03 35.29 -2.65
CA THR A 6 -6.85 34.00 -1.95
C THR A 6 -6.65 32.91 -2.99
N VAL A 7 -5.46 32.31 -3.03
CA VAL A 7 -5.19 31.10 -3.82
C VAL A 7 -5.79 29.93 -3.04
N ALA A 8 -6.83 29.31 -3.59
CA ALA A 8 -7.33 28.04 -3.08
C ALA A 8 -6.25 26.97 -3.29
N LEU A 9 -5.85 26.27 -2.23
CA LEU A 9 -5.01 25.09 -2.33
C LEU A 9 -5.76 24.05 -3.19
N PRO A 10 -5.11 23.41 -4.18
CA PRO A 10 -5.75 22.37 -4.96
C PRO A 10 -6.24 21.27 -4.01
N SER A 11 -7.52 20.90 -4.15
CA SER A 11 -8.08 19.74 -3.45
C SER A 11 -7.21 18.51 -3.77
N PRO A 12 -6.81 17.69 -2.79
CA PRO A 12 -5.96 16.55 -3.05
C PRO A 12 -6.65 15.67 -4.09
N VAL A 13 -5.99 15.49 -5.24
CA VAL A 13 -6.39 14.48 -6.21
C VAL A 13 -6.39 13.14 -5.48
N SER A 14 -7.55 12.50 -5.38
CA SER A 14 -7.69 11.20 -4.73
C SER A 14 -7.04 10.15 -5.62
N SER A 15 -5.73 9.94 -5.45
CA SER A 15 -5.04 8.83 -6.10
C SER A 15 -5.67 7.52 -5.63
N PRO A 16 -6.03 6.61 -6.54
CA PRO A 16 -6.65 5.33 -6.18
C PRO A 16 -5.73 4.46 -5.31
N LEU A 17 -4.41 4.71 -5.39
CA LEU A 17 -3.37 4.07 -4.60
C LEU A 17 -2.51 5.13 -3.91
N HIS A 18 -2.23 4.93 -2.63
CA HIS A 18 -1.32 5.76 -1.85
C HIS A 18 -0.33 4.89 -1.11
N TYR A 19 0.97 5.13 -1.31
CA TYR A 19 2.04 4.46 -0.59
C TYR A 19 2.67 5.42 0.42
N ARG A 20 2.84 4.96 1.66
CA ARG A 20 3.60 5.64 2.71
C ARG A 20 4.79 4.76 3.08
N MET A 21 5.97 5.36 3.09
CA MET A 21 7.23 4.71 3.43
C MET A 21 7.80 5.40 4.66
N GLU A 22 8.08 4.64 5.70
CA GLU A 22 8.59 5.15 6.97
C GLU A 22 9.77 4.30 7.42
N ILE A 23 10.80 4.93 7.99
CA ILE A 23 11.88 4.20 8.65
C ILE A 23 11.32 3.69 9.98
N LEU A 24 11.11 2.38 10.09
CA LEU A 24 10.67 1.78 11.34
C LEU A 24 11.84 1.64 12.31
N SER A 25 12.99 1.21 11.80
CA SER A 25 14.25 1.16 12.55
C SER A 25 15.42 1.16 11.57
N ALA A 26 16.21 2.24 11.58
CA ALA A 26 17.38 2.35 10.70
C ALA A 26 18.44 1.30 11.02
N ASN A 27 18.70 1.08 12.32
CA ASN A 27 19.72 0.14 12.80
C ASN A 27 19.37 -1.33 12.49
N ALA A 28 18.07 -1.64 12.37
CA ALA A 28 17.60 -2.97 11.99
C ALA A 28 17.32 -3.09 10.48
N HIS A 29 17.58 -2.02 9.70
CA HIS A 29 17.26 -1.95 8.28
C HIS A 29 15.78 -2.23 7.97
N LEU A 30 14.87 -1.80 8.85
CA LEU A 30 13.43 -2.03 8.72
C LEU A 30 12.72 -0.76 8.25
N PHE A 31 11.93 -0.92 7.19
CA PHE A 31 10.97 0.06 6.72
C PHE A 31 9.55 -0.43 6.99
N ARG A 32 8.67 0.49 7.38
CA ARG A 32 7.24 0.29 7.32
C ARG A 32 6.75 0.81 5.98
N VAL A 33 6.10 -0.06 5.22
CA VAL A 33 5.41 0.30 4.00
C VAL A 33 3.92 0.20 4.27
N THR A 34 3.16 1.21 3.88
CA THR A 34 1.71 1.19 3.98
C THR A 34 1.11 1.54 2.64
N LEU A 35 0.35 0.61 2.07
CA LEU A 35 -0.45 0.79 0.86
C LEU A 35 -1.90 1.05 1.25
N THR A 36 -2.48 2.15 0.77
CA THR A 36 -3.92 2.41 0.83
C THR A 36 -4.52 2.31 -0.56
N VAL A 37 -5.50 1.42 -0.72
CA VAL A 37 -6.33 1.28 -1.93
C VAL A 37 -7.68 1.92 -1.65
N SER A 38 -7.98 3.04 -2.31
CA SER A 38 -9.18 3.84 -2.03
C SER A 38 -10.48 3.11 -2.39
N GLN A 39 -10.45 2.33 -3.47
CA GLN A 39 -11.59 1.57 -3.98
C GLN A 39 -11.15 0.13 -4.29
N PRO A 40 -11.01 -0.74 -3.26
CA PRO A 40 -10.54 -2.10 -3.47
C PRO A 40 -11.63 -2.97 -4.11
N ALA A 41 -11.21 -3.98 -4.88
CA ALA A 41 -12.09 -5.08 -5.26
C ALA A 41 -12.44 -5.94 -4.03
N ALA A 42 -13.58 -6.64 -4.06
CA ALA A 42 -13.99 -7.51 -2.94
C ALA A 42 -12.95 -8.59 -2.59
N ARG A 43 -12.20 -9.04 -3.61
CA ARG A 43 -11.02 -9.92 -3.48
C ARG A 43 -9.84 -9.19 -4.09
N GLN A 44 -9.20 -8.33 -3.32
CA GLN A 44 -8.07 -7.54 -3.79
C GLN A 44 -6.83 -8.42 -3.85
N ILE A 45 -6.16 -8.45 -5.00
CA ILE A 45 -4.84 -9.07 -5.16
C ILE A 45 -3.77 -7.98 -5.05
N VAL A 46 -2.70 -8.29 -4.32
CA VAL A 46 -1.47 -7.49 -4.29
C VAL A 46 -0.28 -8.42 -4.49
N SER A 47 0.78 -7.91 -5.11
CA SER A 47 2.01 -8.68 -5.32
C SER A 47 3.25 -7.80 -5.25
N LEU A 48 4.39 -8.45 -4.99
CA LEU A 48 5.70 -7.84 -5.17
C LEU A 48 6.32 -8.34 -6.48
N PRO A 49 6.98 -7.47 -7.26
CA PRO A 49 7.61 -7.88 -8.50
C PRO A 49 8.73 -8.90 -8.22
N VAL A 50 9.05 -9.72 -9.22
CA VAL A 50 10.15 -10.70 -9.17
C VAL A 50 11.35 -10.28 -10.02
N TRP A 51 11.35 -9.07 -10.55
CA TRP A 51 12.45 -8.48 -11.33
C TRP A 51 12.39 -6.96 -11.22
N ILE A 52 13.47 -6.29 -11.60
CA ILE A 52 13.56 -4.82 -11.64
C ILE A 52 14.15 -4.39 -12.99
N PRO A 53 13.60 -3.35 -13.66
CA PRO A 53 14.13 -2.89 -14.94
C PRO A 53 15.65 -2.66 -14.90
N GLY A 54 16.34 -3.07 -15.97
CA GLY A 54 17.80 -3.04 -16.06
C GLY A 54 18.51 -4.28 -15.48
N SER A 55 17.78 -5.21 -14.86
CA SER A 55 18.30 -6.49 -14.38
C SER A 55 17.44 -7.65 -14.88
N TYR A 56 18.03 -8.52 -15.71
CA TYR A 56 17.37 -9.74 -16.23
C TYR A 56 17.40 -10.92 -15.25
N LEU A 57 17.90 -10.71 -14.04
CA LEU A 57 17.87 -11.72 -12.97
C LEU A 57 16.54 -11.70 -12.23
N VAL A 58 16.00 -12.90 -12.00
CA VAL A 58 14.89 -13.13 -11.06
C VAL A 58 15.34 -12.76 -9.64
N ARG A 59 14.47 -12.06 -8.91
CA ARG A 59 14.66 -11.61 -7.53
C ARG A 59 13.51 -12.08 -6.66
N GLU A 60 13.84 -12.48 -5.45
CA GLU A 60 12.90 -12.89 -4.42
C GLU A 60 12.70 -11.73 -3.43
N PHE A 61 12.11 -10.61 -3.86
CA PHE A 61 11.94 -9.42 -2.98
C PHE A 61 11.00 -9.69 -1.80
N SER A 62 10.02 -10.57 -1.98
CA SER A 62 9.06 -10.96 -0.95
C SER A 62 9.68 -11.62 0.28
N LYS A 63 10.90 -12.18 0.18
CA LYS A 63 11.61 -12.76 1.32
C LYS A 63 11.93 -11.73 2.42
N ASN A 64 11.94 -10.44 2.08
CA ASN A 64 12.22 -9.36 3.02
C ASN A 64 10.92 -8.78 3.63
N LEU A 65 9.75 -9.21 3.14
CA LEU A 65 8.46 -8.78 3.68
C LEU A 65 8.19 -9.53 4.99
N GLN A 66 7.81 -8.78 6.02
CA GLN A 66 7.55 -9.32 7.34
C GLN A 66 6.16 -8.87 7.81
N ASN A 67 5.41 -9.79 8.41
CA ASN A 67 4.15 -9.49 9.09
C ASN A 67 3.13 -8.70 8.25
N LEU A 68 2.92 -9.12 6.99
CA LEU A 68 1.93 -8.48 6.13
C LEU A 68 0.53 -8.58 6.75
N THR A 69 -0.08 -7.43 7.01
CA THR A 69 -1.41 -7.30 7.57
C THR A 69 -2.27 -6.40 6.69
N ALA A 70 -3.59 -6.55 6.84
CA ALA A 70 -4.53 -5.70 6.15
C ALA A 70 -5.71 -5.32 7.06
N ARG A 71 -6.24 -4.12 6.86
CA ARG A 71 -7.41 -3.60 7.58
C ARG A 71 -8.28 -2.70 6.70
N GLN A 72 -9.55 -2.59 7.07
CA GLN A 72 -10.47 -1.58 6.55
C GLN A 72 -10.95 -0.66 7.67
N GLY A 73 -11.07 0.63 7.36
CA GLY A 73 -11.37 1.65 8.36
C GLY A 73 -10.28 1.74 9.44
N THR A 74 -10.64 2.24 10.63
CA THR A 74 -9.66 2.58 11.66
C THR A 74 -8.93 1.35 12.21
N ARG A 75 -9.63 0.23 12.45
CA ARG A 75 -9.06 -0.94 13.13
C ARG A 75 -9.71 -2.29 12.77
N THR A 76 -10.49 -2.42 11.70
CA THR A 76 -11.10 -3.72 11.35
C THR A 76 -10.08 -4.55 10.56
N PRO A 77 -9.44 -5.59 11.15
CA PRO A 77 -8.55 -6.45 10.39
C PRO A 77 -9.35 -7.23 9.34
N VAL A 78 -8.70 -7.51 8.21
CA VAL A 78 -9.25 -8.36 7.14
C VAL A 78 -8.27 -9.48 6.82
N SER A 79 -8.79 -10.63 6.37
CA SER A 79 -7.99 -11.82 6.10
C SER A 79 -7.04 -11.58 4.93
N VAL A 80 -5.77 -11.92 5.12
CA VAL A 80 -4.74 -11.96 4.08
C VAL A 80 -4.36 -13.42 3.85
N GLU A 81 -4.50 -13.89 2.62
CA GLU A 81 -4.13 -15.25 2.19
C GLU A 81 -2.96 -15.14 1.22
N GLN A 82 -1.84 -15.77 1.56
CA GLN A 82 -0.70 -15.88 0.64
C GLN A 82 -1.01 -16.96 -0.40
N LEU A 83 -1.06 -16.57 -1.67
CA LEU A 83 -1.36 -17.49 -2.78
C LEU A 83 -0.08 -18.18 -3.30
N ASP A 84 1.02 -17.44 -3.32
CA ASP A 84 2.35 -17.91 -3.74
C ASP A 84 3.45 -17.10 -3.03
N LYS A 85 4.71 -17.27 -3.47
CA LYS A 85 5.87 -16.60 -2.85
C LYS A 85 5.78 -15.07 -2.83
N CYS A 86 5.05 -14.44 -3.74
CA CYS A 86 5.04 -13.01 -3.96
C CYS A 86 3.65 -12.40 -4.19
N THR A 87 2.59 -13.19 -4.06
CA THR A 87 1.19 -12.76 -4.28
C THR A 87 0.31 -13.05 -3.06
N TRP A 88 -0.51 -12.07 -2.69
CA TRP A 88 -1.48 -12.17 -1.60
C TRP A 88 -2.87 -11.76 -2.06
N LYS A 89 -3.88 -12.47 -1.54
CA LYS A 89 -5.31 -12.19 -1.72
C LYS A 89 -5.90 -11.67 -0.42
N ILE A 90 -6.64 -10.57 -0.52
CA ILE A 90 -7.23 -9.88 0.62
C ILE A 90 -8.74 -9.80 0.41
N ASN A 91 -9.49 -10.47 1.28
CA ASN A 91 -10.95 -10.42 1.26
C ASN A 91 -11.41 -9.16 1.98
N CYS A 92 -12.02 -8.22 1.27
CA CYS A 92 -12.39 -6.93 1.82
C CYS A 92 -13.75 -6.46 1.27
N LYS A 93 -14.37 -5.50 1.95
CA LYS A 93 -15.68 -4.95 1.53
C LYS A 93 -15.49 -3.84 0.50
N PRO A 94 -16.16 -3.90 -0.66
CA PRO A 94 -16.20 -2.77 -1.59
C PRO A 94 -16.68 -1.48 -0.92
N GLY A 95 -16.25 -0.32 -1.43
CA GLY A 95 -16.64 0.98 -0.92
C GLY A 95 -15.99 1.41 0.41
N LYS A 96 -15.13 0.56 0.99
CA LYS A 96 -14.28 0.92 2.13
C LYS A 96 -12.80 0.84 1.74
N PRO A 97 -12.00 1.89 1.99
CA PRO A 97 -10.58 1.84 1.69
C PRO A 97 -9.89 0.67 2.40
N LEU A 98 -9.03 -0.01 1.66
CA LEU A 98 -8.17 -1.08 2.18
C LEU A 98 -6.81 -0.49 2.53
N THR A 99 -6.31 -0.76 3.73
CA THR A 99 -4.93 -0.45 4.13
C THR A 99 -4.17 -1.74 4.35
N VAL A 100 -3.01 -1.88 3.71
CA VAL A 100 -2.11 -3.02 3.78
C VAL A 100 -0.77 -2.52 4.34
N ALA A 101 -0.23 -3.18 5.37
CA ALA A 101 1.00 -2.77 6.06
C ALA A 101 1.78 -3.96 6.61
#